data_AF-A0A661M2Q8-F1
#
_entry.id   AF-A0A661M2Q8-F1
#
_cell.length_a   1.000
_cell.length_b   1.000
_cell.length_c   1.000
_cell.angle_alpha   90.00
_cell.angle_beta   90.00
_cell.angle_gamma   90.00
#
_symmetry.space_group_name_H-M   'P 1'
#
loop_
_entity.id
_entity.type
_entity.pdbx_description
1 polymer ?
#
loop_
_entity_poly.entity_id
_entity_poly.type
_entity_poly.pdbx_seq_one_letter_code
_entity_poly.pdbx_strand_id
1 'polypeptide(L)' 'PDSLADLVPKYLAFKQNELGFLDQLVYRKDPVKGYKLSLRHVKKGEMNLVLTAKGIEYRMTIGGRPK' A
#
# COMPACT_ATOMS: atom_id res chain seq x y z
N PRO A 1 0.85 -1.24 14.56
CA PRO A 1 -0.42 -1.41 13.83
C PRO A 1 -0.37 -2.66 12.96
N ASP A 2 -1.36 -3.53 13.14
CA ASP A 2 -1.49 -4.79 12.41
C ASP A 2 -2.32 -4.61 11.13
N SER A 3 -3.20 -3.59 11.09
CA SER A 3 -3.97 -3.21 9.90
C SER A 3 -3.76 -1.76 9.47
N LEU A 4 -4.08 -1.47 8.20
CA LEU A 4 -4.14 -0.10 7.66
C LEU A 4 -5.20 0.74 8.34
N ALA A 5 -6.32 0.13 8.74
CA ALA A 5 -7.41 0.82 9.42
C ALA A 5 -6.95 1.39 10.77
N ASP A 6 -6.02 0.71 11.46
CA ASP A 6 -5.43 1.20 12.72
C ASP A 6 -4.54 2.42 12.53
N LEU A 7 -4.07 2.68 11.30
CA LEU A 7 -3.27 3.85 10.95
C LEU A 7 -4.13 5.06 10.55
N VAL A 8 -5.43 4.87 10.31
CA VAL A 8 -6.33 5.97 9.98
C VAL A 8 -6.59 6.78 11.26
N PRO A 9 -6.21 8.06 11.31
CA PRO A 9 -6.43 8.87 12.50
C PRO A 9 -7.93 9.01 12.77
N LYS A 10 -8.34 8.85 14.03
CA LYS A 10 -9.76 8.91 14.44
C LYS A 10 -10.45 10.26 14.15
N TYR A 11 -9.66 11.32 13.98
CA TYR A 11 -10.13 12.66 13.61
C TYR A 11 -10.31 12.84 12.10
N LEU A 12 -9.76 11.92 11.29
CA LEU A 12 -9.98 11.91 9.86
C LEU A 12 -11.37 11.29 9.65
N ALA A 13 -12.34 12.09 9.22
CA ALA A 13 -13.70 11.65 8.94
C ALA A 13 -13.75 10.78 7.67
N PHE A 14 -13.10 9.61 7.71
CA PHE A 14 -13.21 8.59 6.69
C PHE A 14 -14.64 8.06 6.70
N LYS A 15 -15.35 8.21 5.59
CA LYS A 15 -16.65 7.57 5.44
C LYS A 15 -16.43 6.06 5.37
N GLN A 16 -17.37 5.25 5.90
CA GLN A 16 -17.25 3.79 5.84
C GLN A 16 -17.08 3.26 4.41
N ASN A 17 -17.68 3.92 3.43
CA ASN A 17 -17.51 3.58 2.01
C ASN A 17 -16.09 3.84 1.49
N GLU A 18 -15.31 4.73 2.13
CA GLU A 18 -13.94 5.05 1.74
C GLU A 18 -12.93 4.06 2.33
N LEU A 19 -13.28 3.37 3.43
CA LEU A 19 -12.46 2.29 3.98
C LEU A 19 -12.30 1.14 2.97
N GLY A 20 -13.28 0.91 2.10
CA GLY A 20 -13.18 -0.05 1.00
C GLY A 20 -12.05 0.27 0.00
N PHE A 21 -11.58 1.51 -0.10
CA PHE A 21 -10.40 1.83 -0.90
C PHE A 21 -9.11 1.31 -0.26
N LEU A 22 -9.07 1.14 1.06
CA LEU A 22 -7.90 0.57 1.75
C LEU A 22 -7.70 -0.91 1.39
N ASP A 23 -8.76 -1.64 1.01
CA ASP A 23 -8.65 -3.01 0.52
C ASP A 23 -7.87 -3.10 -0.80
N GLN A 24 -7.83 -2.01 -1.57
CA GLN A 24 -7.02 -1.93 -2.79
C GLN A 24 -5.53 -1.79 -2.49
N LEU A 25 -5.16 -1.63 -1.23
CA LEU A 25 -3.78 -1.48 -0.77
C LEU A 25 -3.29 -2.71 -0.02
N VAL A 26 -1.99 -2.94 -0.09
CA VAL A 26 -1.25 -3.96 0.65
C VAL A 26 -0.31 -3.24 1.59
N TYR A 27 -0.59 -3.39 2.88
CA TYR A 27 0.28 -2.98 3.96
C TYR A 27 1.12 -4.14 4.46
N ARG A 28 2.43 -3.93 4.57
CA ARG A 28 3.35 -4.88 5.20
C ARG A 28 4.30 -4.15 6.11
N LYS A 29 4.50 -4.69 7.30
CA LYS A 29 5.57 -4.29 8.20
C LYS A 29 6.88 -4.84 7.67
N ASP A 30 7.86 -3.97 7.47
CA ASP A 30 9.22 -4.31 7.03
C ASP A 30 10.17 -4.04 8.20
N PRO A 31 10.90 -5.05 8.71
CA PRO A 31 11.74 -4.88 9.90
C PRO A 31 12.92 -3.89 9.68
N VAL A 32 13.30 -3.62 8.43
CA VAL A 32 14.41 -2.73 8.08
C VAL A 32 13.92 -1.36 7.63
N LYS A 33 12.80 -1.31 6.89
CA LYS A 33 12.22 -0.07 6.33
C LYS A 33 11.02 0.47 7.11
N GLY A 34 10.61 -0.19 8.19
CA GLY A 34 9.46 0.15 9.01
C GLY A 34 8.16 -0.41 8.43
N TYR A 35 7.58 0.29 7.47
CA TYR A 35 6.37 -0.14 6.78
C TYR A 35 6.48 0.07 5.28
N LYS A 36 5.70 -0.73 4.55
CA LYS A 36 5.52 -0.67 3.11
C LYS A 36 4.04 -0.67 2.79
N LEU A 37 3.63 0.24 1.94
CA LEU A 37 2.27 0.37 1.44
C LEU A 37 2.33 0.40 -0.08
N SER A 38 1.59 -0.48 -0.74
CA SER A 38 1.58 -0.62 -2.20
C SER A 38 0.20 -1.00 -2.71
N LEU A 39 -0.04 -0.88 -4.02
CA LEU A 39 -1.30 -1.33 -4.61
C LEU A 39 -1.39 -2.86 -4.62
N ARG A 40 -2.56 -3.41 -4.24
CA ARG A 40 -2.85 -4.85 -4.26
C ARG A 40 -2.82 -5.42 -5.68
N HIS A 41 -3.38 -4.66 -6.62
CA HIS A 41 -3.43 -5.01 -8.02
C HIS A 41 -2.80 -3.89 -8.82
N VAL A 42 -1.58 -4.12 -9.31
CA VAL A 42 -0.92 -3.22 -10.27
C VAL A 42 -1.17 -3.77 -11.66
N LYS A 43 -1.70 -2.95 -12.58
CA LYS A 43 -1.85 -3.41 -13.97
C LYS A 43 -0.49 -3.46 -14.65
N LYS A 44 -0.35 -4.40 -15.59
CA LYS A 44 0.86 -4.58 -16.39
C LYS A 44 1.18 -3.28 -17.15
N GLY A 45 2.39 -2.77 -16.98
CA GLY A 45 2.85 -1.54 -17.63
C GLY A 45 2.54 -0.26 -16.86
N GLU A 46 1.82 -0.35 -15.72
CA GLU A 46 1.61 0.78 -14.84
C GLU A 46 2.73 0.90 -13.79
N MET A 47 2.92 2.13 -13.31
CA MET A 47 3.94 2.47 -12.32
C MET A 47 3.43 2.07 -10.93
N ASN A 48 4.14 1.16 -10.26
CA ASN A 48 3.80 0.80 -8.89
C ASN A 48 4.40 1.82 -7.92
N LEU A 49 3.54 2.36 -7.07
CA LEU A 49 3.88 3.29 -6.01
C LEU A 49 4.03 2.51 -4.70
N VAL A 50 5.22 2.51 -4.13
CA VAL A 50 5.49 1.91 -2.82
C VAL A 50 5.84 2.99 -1.83
N LEU A 51 4.93 3.28 -0.91
CA LEU A 51 5.14 4.22 0.19
C LEU A 51 5.89 3.51 1.32
N THR A 52 6.97 4.12 1.79
CA THR A 52 7.79 3.61 2.90
C THR A 52 8.02 4.70 3.94
N ALA A 53 8.47 4.33 5.14
CA ALA A 53 8.84 5.30 6.17
C ALA A 53 9.96 6.27 5.74
N LYS A 54 10.76 5.91 4.73
CA LYS A 54 11.84 6.73 4.19
C LYS A 54 11.43 7.60 3.00
N GLY A 55 10.19 7.45 2.51
CA GLY A 55 9.68 8.16 1.33
C GLY A 55 9.00 7.25 0.31
N ILE A 56 8.77 7.80 -0.89
CA ILE A 56 8.04 7.15 -1.99
C ILE A 56 9.05 6.44 -2.91
N GLU A 57 8.89 5.13 -3.10
CA GLU A 57 9.64 4.34 -4.08
C GLU A 57 8.77 4.10 -5.32
N TYR A 58 9.27 4.50 -6.49
CA TYR A 58 8.63 4.25 -7.76
C TYR A 58 9.24 3.01 -8.41
N ARG A 59 8.42 1.99 -8.69
CA ARG A 59 8.87 0.74 -9.30
C ARG A 59 8.09 0.47 -10.58
N MET A 60 8.82 0.30 -11.69
CA MET A 60 8.21 -0.26 -12.89
C MET A 60 7.95 -1.76 -12.67
N THR A 61 6.72 -2.22 -12.87
CA THR A 61 6.45 -3.66 -12.90
C THR A 61 6.88 -4.21 -14.25
N ILE A 62 8.14 -4.63 -14.37
CA ILE A 62 8.60 -5.42 -15.50
C ILE A 62 8.10 -6.85 -15.26
N GLY A 63 7.17 -7.31 -16.10
CA GLY A 63 6.46 -8.56 -15.88
C GLY A 63 7.37 -9.79 -15.86
N GLY A 64 7.12 -10.67 -14.88
CA GLY A 64 7.65 -12.04 -14.84
C GLY A 64 6.90 -12.88 -13.80
N ARG A 65 6.06 -13.82 -14.26
CA ARG A 65 5.50 -14.90 -13.42
C ARG A 65 6.60 -15.93 -13.10
N PRO A 66 6.42 -16.72 -12.03
CA PRO A 66 6.46 -18.16 -12.22
C PRO A 66 5.13 -18.80 -11.81
N LYS A 67 4.91 -20.01 -12.35
CA LYS A 67 3.79 -20.92 -12.12
C LYS A 67 3.57 -21.25 -10.65
#